data_AF-A0A7Y0VUW3-F1
#
_entry.id   AF-A0A7Y0VUW3-F1
#
_cell.length_a   1.000
_cell.length_b   1.000
_cell.length_c   1.000
_cell.angle_alpha   90.00
_cell.angle_beta   90.00
_cell.angle_gamma   90.00
#
_symmetry.space_group_name_H-M   'P 1'
#
loop_
_entity.id
_entity.type
_entity.pdbx_description
1 polymer ?
#
loop_
_entity_poly.entity_id
_entity_poly.type
_entity_poly.pdbx_seq_one_letter_code
_entity_poly.pdbx_strand_id
1 'polypeptide(L)'
;MDEQREHDMDLIWARTLELFIKIHDCPDNPEHRDSLVHWLNEDPAHLKAFNELGQIWIATGIALAREIGRPLDDLEKGQAPLTMH
;
A
#
# COMPACT_ATOMS: atom_id res chain seq x y z
N MET A 1 -9.03 -7.43 25.84
CA MET A 1 -9.16 -6.09 25.20
C MET A 1 -8.05 -5.90 24.19
N ASP A 2 -6.82 -6.33 24.47
CA ASP A 2 -5.71 -6.27 23.52
C ASP A 2 -5.83 -7.31 22.40
N GLU A 3 -6.23 -8.55 22.71
CA GLU A 3 -6.41 -9.62 21.71
C GLU A 3 -7.44 -9.27 20.62
N GLN A 4 -8.53 -8.58 20.97
CA GLN A 4 -9.53 -8.13 19.99
C GLN A 4 -8.94 -7.06 19.06
N ARG A 5 -8.14 -6.13 19.60
CA ARG A 5 -7.48 -5.09 18.81
C ARG A 5 -6.43 -5.68 17.87
N GLU A 6 -5.66 -6.66 18.34
CA GLU A 6 -4.71 -7.39 17.50
C GLU A 6 -5.42 -8.12 16.35
N HIS A 7 -6.50 -8.84 16.66
CA HIS A 7 -7.32 -9.50 15.64
C HIS A 7 -7.92 -8.50 14.63
N ASP A 8 -8.41 -7.35 15.09
CA ASP A 8 -8.94 -6.31 14.21
C ASP A 8 -7.83 -5.74 13.30
N MET A 9 -6.61 -5.56 13.82
CA MET A 9 -5.47 -5.14 13.02
C MET A 9 -5.04 -6.19 11.98
N ASP A 10 -5.07 -7.47 12.32
CA ASP A 10 -4.77 -8.56 11.37
C ASP A 10 -5.77 -8.57 10.21
N LEU A 11 -7.06 -8.34 10.49
CA LEU A 11 -8.09 -8.23 9.46
C LEU A 11 -7.88 -7.02 8.55
N ILE A 12 -7.54 -5.86 9.13
CA ILE A 12 -7.21 -4.65 8.37
C ILE A 12 -6.02 -4.92 7.45
N TRP A 13 -4.96 -5.56 7.95
CA TRP A 13 -3.78 -5.89 7.15
C TRP A 13 -4.06 -6.88 6.03
N ALA A 14 -4.84 -7.94 6.30
CA ALA A 14 -5.25 -8.90 5.30
C ALA A 14 -6.03 -8.24 4.16
N ARG A 15 -6.98 -7.36 4.50
CA ARG A 15 -7.78 -6.63 3.51
C ARG A 15 -6.95 -5.60 2.74
N THR A 16 -6.03 -4.93 3.42
CA THR A 16 -5.07 -4.00 2.79
C THR A 16 -4.28 -4.69 1.69
N LEU A 17 -3.70 -5.86 2.00
CA LEU A 17 -2.90 -6.63 1.04
C LEU A 17 -3.73 -7.11 -0.14
N GLU A 18 -4.95 -7.62 0.12
CA GLU A 18 -5.88 -8.06 -0.93
C GLU A 18 -6.20 -6.94 -1.93
N LEU A 19 -6.59 -5.76 -1.42
CA LEU A 19 -6.94 -4.62 -2.26
C LEU A 19 -5.72 -4.07 -3.01
N PHE A 20 -4.55 -4.05 -2.37
CA PHE A 20 -3.29 -3.62 -3.00
C PHE A 20 -2.94 -4.52 -4.19
N ILE A 21 -3.00 -5.84 -4.03
CA ILE A 21 -2.72 -6.80 -5.11
C ILE A 21 -3.72 -6.63 -6.26
N LYS A 22 -5.02 -6.52 -5.97
CA LYS A 22 -6.06 -6.32 -7.00
C LYS A 22 -5.83 -5.08 -7.86
N ILE A 23 -5.44 -3.97 -7.24
CA ILE A 23 -5.11 -2.72 -7.95
C ILE A 23 -3.80 -2.84 -8.72
N HIS A 24 -2.78 -3.47 -8.12
CA HIS A 24 -1.50 -3.68 -8.76
C HIS A 24 -1.62 -4.55 -10.03
N ASP A 25 -2.37 -5.65 -9.96
CA ASP A 25 -2.51 -6.60 -11.07
C ASP A 25 -3.40 -6.08 -12.21
N CYS A 26 -4.39 -5.24 -11.88
CA CYS A 26 -5.30 -4.65 -12.86
C CYS A 26 -5.64 -3.20 -12.51
N PRO A 27 -4.72 -2.26 -12.77
CA PRO A 27 -4.89 -0.86 -12.37
C PRO A 27 -6.02 -0.17 -13.11
N ASP A 28 -6.40 -0.66 -14.29
CA ASP A 28 -7.46 -0.04 -15.10
C ASP A 28 -8.85 -0.61 -14.80
N ASN A 29 -8.99 -1.56 -13.87
CA ASN A 29 -10.30 -2.08 -13.49
C ASN A 29 -11.03 -1.08 -12.55
N PRO A 30 -12.15 -0.49 -12.98
CA PRO A 30 -12.90 0.46 -12.17
C PRO A 30 -13.50 -0.18 -10.91
N GLU A 31 -13.92 -1.45 -10.95
CA GLU A 31 -14.50 -2.14 -9.79
C GLU A 31 -13.49 -2.31 -8.64
N HIS A 32 -12.22 -2.56 -8.99
CA HIS A 32 -11.15 -2.64 -8.01
C HIS A 32 -10.90 -1.27 -7.35
N ARG A 33 -10.91 -0.19 -8.16
CA ARG A 33 -10.74 1.18 -7.66
C ARG A 33 -11.91 1.59 -6.76
N ASP A 34 -13.13 1.30 -7.16
CA ASP A 34 -14.32 1.62 -6.37
C ASP A 34 -14.33 0.84 -5.04
N SER A 35 -13.94 -0.44 -5.07
CA SER A 35 -13.79 -1.26 -3.86
C SER A 35 -12.75 -0.71 -2.89
N LEU A 36 -11.61 -0.24 -3.42
CA LEU A 36 -10.57 0.40 -2.61
C LEU A 36 -11.08 1.72 -2.02
N VAL A 37 -11.63 2.61 -2.84
CA VAL A 37 -12.14 3.92 -2.39
C VAL A 37 -13.22 3.74 -1.34
N HIS A 38 -14.14 2.79 -1.51
CA HIS A 38 -15.17 2.51 -0.53
C HIS A 38 -14.56 2.11 0.81
N TRP A 39 -13.69 1.10 0.83
CA TRP A 39 -13.05 0.61 2.03
C TRP A 39 -12.21 1.69 2.75
N LEU A 40 -11.44 2.49 2.00
CA LEU A 40 -10.64 3.58 2.56
C LEU A 40 -11.46 4.67 3.28
N ASN A 41 -12.73 4.85 2.90
CA ASN A 41 -13.61 5.85 3.52
C ASN A 41 -14.36 5.34 4.76
N GLU A 42 -14.31 4.04 5.07
CA GLU A 42 -15.02 3.46 6.21
C GLU A 42 -14.35 3.76 7.55
N ASP A 43 -13.02 3.70 7.60
CA ASP A 43 -12.24 3.90 8.83
C ASP A 43 -10.87 4.55 8.52
N PRO A 44 -10.44 5.60 9.26
CA PRO A 44 -9.10 6.18 9.12
C PRO A 44 -7.94 5.18 9.24
N ALA A 45 -8.11 4.09 9.98
CA ALA A 45 -7.12 3.01 10.11
C ALA A 45 -6.87 2.29 8.78
N HIS A 46 -7.87 2.22 7.89
CA HIS A 46 -7.73 1.61 6.57
C HIS A 46 -6.76 2.40 5.69
N LEU A 47 -6.91 3.73 5.62
CA LEU A 47 -5.99 4.60 4.89
C LEU A 47 -4.58 4.56 5.49
N LYS A 48 -4.47 4.51 6.82
CA LYS A 48 -3.18 4.37 7.50
C LYS A 48 -2.48 3.06 7.07
N ALA A 49 -3.16 1.92 7.17
CA ALA A 49 -2.60 0.62 6.80
C ALA A 49 -2.22 0.55 5.31
N PHE A 50 -3.05 1.10 4.42
CA PHE A 50 -2.76 1.14 2.98
C PHE A 50 -1.53 1.99 2.65
N ASN A 51 -1.39 3.15 3.29
CA ASN A 51 -0.21 4.00 3.13
C ASN A 51 1.05 3.34 3.69
N GLU A 52 0.95 2.66 4.83
CA GLU A 52 2.07 1.89 5.41
C GLU A 52 2.51 0.77 4.48
N LEU A 53 1.58 0.00 3.89
CA LEU A 53 1.90 -1.02 2.91
C LEU A 53 2.62 -0.45 1.68
N GLY A 54 2.15 0.68 1.15
CA GLY A 54 2.81 1.36 0.02
C GLY A 54 4.25 1.79 0.34
N GLN A 55 4.49 2.31 1.55
CA GLN A 55 5.84 2.66 1.99
C GLN A 55 6.74 1.44 2.14
N ILE A 56 6.24 0.34 2.73
CA ILE A 56 6.97 -0.93 2.85
C ILE A 56 7.34 -1.47 1.47
N TRP A 57 6.40 -1.46 0.52
CA TRP A 57 6.63 -1.92 -0.85
C TRP A 57 7.77 -1.17 -1.53
N ILE A 58 7.73 0.17 -1.49
CA ILE A 58 8.76 1.04 -2.07
C ILE A 58 10.11 0.81 -1.39
N ALA A 59 10.15 0.86 -0.05
CA ALA A 59 11.38 0.71 0.72
C ALA A 59 12.04 -0.66 0.46
N THR A 60 11.23 -1.71 0.40
CA THR A 60 11.70 -3.08 0.12
C THR A 60 12.27 -3.17 -1.30
N GLY A 61 11.57 -2.63 -2.30
CA GLY A 61 12.05 -2.59 -3.69
C GLY A 61 13.40 -1.89 -3.83
N ILE A 62 13.56 -0.73 -3.17
CA ILE A 62 14.82 0.02 -3.16
C ILE A 62 15.94 -0.78 -2.47
N ALA A 63 15.67 -1.34 -1.28
CA ALA A 63 16.66 -2.11 -0.54
C ALA A 63 17.15 -3.33 -1.33
N LEU A 64 16.23 -4.08 -1.94
CA LEU A 64 16.56 -5.24 -2.77
C LEU A 64 17.35 -4.85 -4.01
N ALA A 65 16.95 -3.79 -4.73
CA ALA A 65 17.66 -3.33 -5.92
C ALA A 65 19.12 -2.94 -5.60
N ARG A 66 19.35 -2.28 -4.45
CA ARG A 66 20.70 -1.99 -3.95
C ARG A 66 21.50 -3.25 -3.67
N GLU A 67 20.89 -4.22 -2.99
CA GLU A 67 21.54 -5.50 -2.64
C GLU A 67 22.01 -6.28 -3.87
N ILE A 68 21.21 -6.27 -4.96
CA ILE A 68 21.55 -7.00 -6.20
C ILE A 68 22.26 -6.15 -7.26
N GLY A 69 22.67 -4.91 -6.92
CA GLY A 69 23.40 -4.01 -7.82
C GLY A 69 22.60 -3.56 -9.05
N ARG A 70 21.27 -3.46 -8.96
CA ARG A 70 20.41 -3.00 -10.05
C ARG A 70 20.18 -1.48 -9.98
N PRO A 71 20.15 -0.78 -11.13
CA PRO A 71 19.89 0.65 -11.16
C PRO A 71 18.48 0.96 -10.63
N LEU A 72 18.38 2.01 -9.81
CA LEU A 72 17.12 2.50 -9.22
C LEU A 72 16.34 3.42 -10.17
N ASP A 73 16.84 3.62 -11.39
CA ASP A 73 16.39 4.65 -12.34
C ASP A 73 14.89 4.58 -12.70
N ASP A 74 14.23 3.44 -12.53
CA ASP A 74 12.78 3.30 -12.74
C ASP A 74 11.96 3.48 -11.46
N LEU A 75 12.56 3.30 -10.27
CA LEU A 75 11.91 3.44 -8.96
C LEU A 75 12.01 4.88 -8.42
N GLU A 76 13.10 5.59 -8.68
CA GLU A 76 13.33 6.96 -8.20
C GLU A 76 12.59 8.02 -9.05
N LYS A 77 12.33 7.75 -10.34
CA LYS A 77 11.62 8.70 -11.24
C LYS A 77 10.14 8.91 -10.89
N GLY A 78 9.53 7.99 -10.12
CA GLY A 78 8.13 8.10 -9.68
C GLY A 78 7.92 8.98 -8.45
N GLN A 79 9.00 9.38 -7.75
CA GLN A 79 8.91 10.31 -6.62
C GLN A 79 8.85 11.76 -7.12
N ALA A 80 7.69 12.17 -7.62
CA ALA A 80 7.38 13.60 -7.60
C ALA A 80 7.41 14.09 -6.14
N PRO A 81 7.94 15.29 -5.84
CA PRO A 81 7.96 15.77 -4.48
C PRO A 81 6.53 15.89 -3.98
N LEU A 82 6.22 15.22 -2.86
CA LEU A 82 4.99 15.43 -2.12
C LEU A 82 4.99 16.88 -1.63
N THR A 83 4.48 17.80 -2.44
CA THR A 83 4.14 19.15 -1.97
C THR A 83 2.99 19.01 -0.99
N MET A 84 3.32 19.08 0.30
CA MET A 84 2.33 19.37 1.34
C MET A 84 1.82 20.80 1.11
N HIS A 85 0.50 20.95 0.96
CA HIS A 85 -0.22 22.22 1.05
C HIS A 85 -1.05 22.21 2.33
#